data_AF-A0A1C6BH74-F1
#
_entry.id   AF-A0A1C6BH74-F1
#
_cell.length_a   1.000
_cell.length_b   1.000
_cell.length_c   1.000
_cell.angle_alpha   90.00
_cell.angle_beta   90.00
_cell.angle_gamma   90.00
#
_symmetry.space_group_name_H-M   'P 1'
#
loop_
_entity.id
_entity.type
_entity.pdbx_description
1 polymer ?
#
loop_
_entity_poly.entity_id
_entity_poly.type
_entity_poly.pdbx_seq_one_letter_code
_entity_poly.pdbx_strand_id
1 'polypeptide(L)'
;MRDIRKIWSIRLAAGALLGAILTTLLAWLLLSFGVSNGQSIPVSPAAVQFYGSAALALVVQLLLGGLFGAVVSLATLPFANEGKKLILLSLVHWGATVLCFSLLLTGCRWLDFGWDLLLWVALLTLLYFLIWLGRWIGWYMEVVQLRRLLGLAPGPSLLKWRETLPYLPYALLLCDLLPLILRWVDHTFVVDVPVFSGLLLPYLILPAVSFSSGLSLGKRQGICLLYPVLLFLCYLPIVFLLFNGSALFHCFMTSIPALAGNLMGWLYRRAFPRKNRTPSEGADHGD
;
A
#
# COMPACT_ATOMS: atom_id res chain seq x y z
N MET A 1 31.85 -9.00 6.45
CA MET A 1 31.13 -8.72 7.72
C MET A 1 31.65 -7.47 8.45
N ARG A 2 32.97 -7.25 8.56
CA ARG A 2 33.56 -6.04 9.20
C ARG A 2 33.14 -4.72 8.52
N ASP A 3 33.09 -4.68 7.19
CA ASP A 3 32.74 -3.45 6.45
C ASP A 3 31.28 -3.04 6.62
N ILE A 4 30.36 -4.01 6.68
CA ILE A 4 28.94 -3.76 6.93
C ILE A 4 28.76 -3.13 8.30
N ARG A 5 29.38 -3.69 9.35
CA ARG A 5 29.28 -3.11 10.72
C ARG A 5 29.80 -1.67 10.77
N LYS A 6 30.87 -1.36 10.04
CA LYS A 6 31.43 0.00 9.96
C LYS A 6 30.49 1.00 9.27
N ILE A 7 29.82 0.59 8.20
CA ILE A 7 28.81 1.43 7.52
C ILE A 7 27.62 1.72 8.44
N TRP A 8 27.16 0.71 9.19
CA TRP A 8 26.08 0.86 10.17
C TRP A 8 26.45 1.84 11.28
N SER A 9 27.63 1.71 11.87
CA SER A 9 28.07 2.61 12.94
C SER A 9 28.21 4.06 12.47
N ILE A 10 28.75 4.29 11.27
CA ILE A 10 28.89 5.64 10.71
C ILE A 10 27.52 6.29 10.50
N ARG A 11 26.55 5.56 9.94
CA ARG A 11 25.20 6.08 9.70
C ARG A 11 24.44 6.35 10.99
N LEU A 12 24.56 5.47 11.98
CA LEU A 12 23.96 5.69 13.30
C LEU A 12 24.56 6.94 13.95
N ALA A 13 25.88 7.09 13.92
CA ALA A 13 26.56 8.27 14.49
C ALA A 13 26.17 9.57 13.76
N ALA A 14 26.20 9.57 12.43
CA ALA A 14 25.81 10.73 11.62
C ALA A 14 24.33 11.09 11.82
N GLY A 15 23.46 10.07 11.86
CA GLY A 15 22.04 10.23 12.17
C GLY A 15 21.81 10.81 13.57
N ALA A 16 22.57 10.34 14.56
CA ALA A 16 22.49 10.87 15.92
C ALA A 16 22.92 12.34 16.00
N LEU A 17 24.05 12.68 15.37
CA LEU A 17 24.53 14.06 15.33
C LEU A 17 23.55 14.99 14.62
N LEU A 18 23.09 14.61 13.43
CA LEU A 18 22.10 15.40 12.67
C LEU A 18 20.77 15.50 13.41
N GLY A 19 20.32 14.41 14.03
CA GLY A 19 19.10 14.40 14.84
C GLY A 19 19.17 15.38 16.01
N ALA A 20 20.26 15.34 16.78
CA ALA A 20 20.48 16.25 17.90
C ALA A 20 20.55 17.72 17.45
N ILE A 21 21.25 18.00 16.35
CA ILE A 21 21.37 19.36 15.78
C ILE A 21 20.02 19.85 15.27
N LEU A 22 19.36 19.09 14.39
CA LEU A 22 18.12 19.51 13.73
C LEU A 22 16.97 19.67 14.73
N THR A 23 16.86 18.78 15.71
CA THR A 23 15.83 18.92 16.76
C THR A 23 16.03 20.18 17.59
N THR A 24 17.29 20.50 17.95
CA THR A 24 17.61 21.71 18.70
C THR A 24 17.41 22.97 17.88
N LEU A 25 17.80 22.97 16.61
CA LEU A 25 17.55 24.08 15.69
C LEU A 25 16.06 24.29 15.44
N LEU A 26 15.28 23.22 15.28
CA LEU A 26 13.84 23.28 15.08
C LEU A 26 13.14 23.79 16.34
N ALA A 27 13.52 23.29 17.53
CA ALA A 27 12.99 23.78 18.80
C ALA A 27 13.28 25.27 18.97
N TRP A 28 14.52 25.68 18.71
CA TRP A 28 14.92 27.08 18.73
C TRP A 28 14.09 27.93 17.76
N LEU A 29 13.92 27.48 16.51
CA LEU A 29 13.14 28.19 15.49
C LEU A 29 11.67 28.34 15.94
N LEU A 30 11.01 27.23 16.27
CA LEU A 30 9.58 27.22 16.59
C LEU A 30 9.28 28.00 17.88
N LEU A 31 10.14 27.92 18.90
CA LEU A 31 9.96 28.66 20.15
C LEU A 31 10.23 30.16 19.96
N SER A 32 11.25 30.52 19.17
CA SER A 32 11.61 31.92 18.90
C SER A 32 10.55 32.66 18.08
N PHE A 33 9.83 31.98 17.19
CA PHE A 33 8.75 32.58 16.40
C PHE A 33 7.36 32.41 17.03
N GLY A 34 7.15 31.41 17.89
CA GLY A 34 5.82 31.03 18.37
C GLY A 34 5.44 31.49 19.77
N VAL A 35 6.38 31.57 20.72
CA VAL A 35 6.03 31.64 22.16
C VAL A 35 6.80 32.71 22.93
N SER A 36 8.04 33.02 22.57
CA SER A 36 8.96 33.72 23.48
C SER A 36 9.15 35.22 23.26
N ASN A 37 8.31 35.90 22.46
CA ASN A 37 8.40 37.36 22.19
C ASN A 37 9.85 37.84 21.89
N GLY A 38 10.61 37.06 21.12
CA GLY A 38 11.99 37.39 20.74
C GLY A 38 13.10 36.90 21.69
N GLN A 39 12.78 36.17 22.76
CA GLN A 39 13.82 35.49 23.57
C GLN A 39 14.24 34.16 22.93
N SER A 40 15.53 33.99 22.67
CA SER A 40 16.11 32.79 22.07
C SER A 40 16.25 31.66 23.10
N ILE A 41 15.21 30.82 23.23
CA ILE A 41 15.24 29.66 24.14
C ILE A 41 15.40 28.37 23.31
N PRO A 42 16.48 27.58 23.49
CA PRO A 42 16.73 26.37 22.72
C PRO A 42 15.94 25.13 23.20
N VAL A 43 15.25 25.24 24.34
CA VAL A 43 14.49 24.16 25.01
C VAL A 43 13.15 24.70 25.51
N SER A 44 12.14 23.83 25.65
CA SER A 44 10.81 24.28 26.09
C SER A 44 10.82 24.71 27.57
N PRO A 45 10.09 25.77 27.97
CA PRO A 45 9.96 26.17 29.37
C PRO A 45 9.39 25.06 30.26
N ALA A 46 8.44 24.28 29.73
CA ALA A 46 7.85 23.13 30.41
C ALA A 46 8.91 22.04 30.71
N ALA A 47 9.87 21.80 29.81
CA ALA A 47 10.98 20.90 30.09
C ALA A 47 11.92 21.45 31.17
N VAL A 48 12.21 22.75 31.16
CA VAL A 48 13.03 23.38 32.21
C VAL A 48 12.38 23.23 33.59
N GLN A 49 11.07 23.45 33.68
CA GLN A 49 10.30 23.27 34.90
C GLN A 49 10.29 21.81 35.37
N PHE A 50 10.08 20.87 34.44
CA PHE A 50 10.01 19.45 34.76
C PHE A 50 11.37 18.86 35.21
N TYR A 51 12.45 19.21 34.52
CA TYR A 51 13.80 18.71 34.83
C TYR A 51 14.54 19.56 35.86
N GLY A 52 13.98 20.69 36.29
CA GLY A 52 14.56 21.62 37.27
C GLY A 52 15.77 22.42 36.77
N SER A 53 16.25 22.19 35.54
CA SER A 53 17.33 22.98 34.94
C SER A 53 17.29 22.98 33.41
N ALA A 54 17.70 24.11 32.82
CA ALA A 54 17.80 24.24 31.36
C ALA A 54 18.90 23.36 30.76
N ALA A 55 20.00 23.17 31.50
CA ALA A 55 21.09 22.28 31.09
C ALA A 55 20.62 20.83 30.98
N LEU A 56 19.89 20.32 31.99
CA LEU A 56 19.39 18.94 31.96
C LEU A 56 18.33 18.76 30.87
N ALA A 57 17.42 19.72 30.70
CA ALA A 57 16.43 19.71 29.62
C ALA A 57 17.10 19.66 28.22
N LEU A 58 18.19 20.40 28.03
CA LEU A 58 18.95 20.37 26.77
C LEU A 58 19.64 19.03 26.54
N VAL A 59 20.25 18.44 27.58
CA VAL A 59 20.85 17.11 27.49
C VAL A 59 19.82 16.06 27.07
N VAL A 60 18.63 16.08 27.69
CA VAL A 60 17.53 15.18 27.33
C VAL A 60 17.10 15.39 25.87
N GLN A 61 16.94 16.64 25.44
CA GLN A 61 16.58 16.96 24.05
C GLN A 61 17.62 16.46 23.04
N LEU A 62 18.92 16.66 23.32
CA LEU A 62 20.00 16.19 22.46
C LEU A 62 20.03 14.65 22.38
N LEU A 63 19.84 13.97 23.51
CA LEU A 63 19.82 12.50 23.56
C LEU A 63 18.63 11.91 22.81
N LEU A 64 17.42 12.45 23.03
CA LEU A 64 16.20 11.98 22.36
C LEU A 64 16.21 12.33 20.87
N GLY A 65 16.67 13.54 20.53
CA GLY A 65 16.80 13.97 19.13
C GLY A 65 17.85 13.15 18.40
N GLY A 66 18.97 12.86 19.05
CA GLY A 66 19.99 11.95 18.53
C GLY A 66 19.50 10.52 18.38
N LEU A 67 18.76 9.99 19.36
CA LEU A 67 18.17 8.65 19.26
C LEU A 67 17.20 8.56 18.07
N PHE A 68 16.31 9.54 17.93
CA PHE A 68 15.38 9.61 16.80
C PHE A 68 16.11 9.70 15.46
N GLY A 69 17.10 10.59 15.33
CA GLY A 69 17.90 10.73 14.12
C GLY A 69 18.70 9.48 13.77
N ALA A 70 19.23 8.77 14.77
CA ALA A 70 19.92 7.49 14.59
C ALA A 70 18.97 6.41 14.06
N VAL A 71 17.75 6.32 14.61
CA VAL A 71 16.75 5.37 14.10
C VAL A 71 16.35 5.72 12.68
N VAL A 72 16.05 6.99 12.38
CA VAL A 72 15.68 7.42 11.02
C VAL A 72 16.79 7.15 10.01
N SER A 73 18.07 7.28 10.38
CA SER A 73 19.18 7.05 9.45
C SER A 73 19.29 5.58 9.01
N LEU A 74 18.78 4.63 9.80
CA LEU A 74 18.69 3.22 9.41
C LEU A 74 17.75 3.01 8.21
N ALA A 75 16.81 3.91 7.95
CA ALA A 75 15.93 3.85 6.79
C ALA A 75 16.71 3.91 5.46
N THR A 76 17.95 4.42 5.46
CA THR A 76 18.78 4.49 4.25
C THR A 76 19.46 3.16 3.90
N LEU A 77 19.40 2.16 4.79
CA LEU A 77 20.01 0.84 4.57
C LEU A 77 19.04 -0.08 3.82
N PRO A 78 19.55 -0.98 2.97
CA PRO A 78 18.70 -2.02 2.38
C PRO A 78 18.24 -2.97 3.48
N PHE A 79 16.94 -3.05 3.70
CA PHE A 79 16.39 -3.84 4.80
C PHE A 79 16.46 -5.35 4.53
N ALA A 80 16.14 -5.81 3.33
CA ALA A 80 16.25 -7.22 2.99
C ALA A 80 16.28 -7.47 1.47
N ASN A 81 16.81 -8.63 1.10
CA ASN A 81 16.79 -9.14 -0.27
C ASN A 81 15.51 -9.94 -0.60
N GLU A 82 14.63 -10.12 0.39
CA GLU A 82 13.39 -10.88 0.27
C GLU A 82 12.18 -10.04 0.68
N GLY A 83 11.08 -10.15 -0.07
CA GLY A 83 9.89 -9.30 0.13
C GLY A 83 9.25 -9.44 1.51
N LYS A 84 9.14 -10.65 2.07
CA LYS A 84 8.56 -10.86 3.42
C LYS A 84 9.42 -10.21 4.51
N LYS A 85 10.73 -10.42 4.44
CA LYS A 85 11.69 -9.86 5.40
C LYS A 85 11.78 -8.35 5.27
N LEU A 86 11.65 -7.81 4.05
CA LEU A 86 11.57 -6.37 3.80
C LEU A 86 10.37 -5.74 4.52
N ILE A 87 9.17 -6.34 4.40
CA ILE A 87 7.97 -5.84 5.07
C ILE A 87 8.15 -5.89 6.59
N LEU A 88 8.61 -7.03 7.13
CA LEU A 88 8.83 -7.19 8.57
C LEU A 88 9.79 -6.14 9.12
N LEU A 89 10.95 -5.95 8.47
CA LEU A 89 11.94 -4.98 8.92
C LEU A 89 11.50 -3.54 8.75
N SER A 90 10.69 -3.24 7.72
CA SER A 90 10.06 -1.92 7.55
C SER A 90 9.07 -1.65 8.68
N LEU A 91 8.27 -2.65 9.09
CA LEU A 91 7.34 -2.52 10.22
C LEU A 91 8.08 -2.33 11.56
N VAL A 92 9.13 -3.11 11.80
CA VAL A 92 9.97 -2.95 13.01
C VAL A 92 10.60 -1.56 13.04
N HIS A 93 11.15 -1.10 11.91
CA HIS A 93 11.72 0.23 11.80
C HIS A 93 10.66 1.32 12.03
N TRP A 94 9.49 1.20 11.42
CA TRP A 94 8.37 2.12 11.63
C TRP A 94 7.99 2.19 13.10
N GLY A 95 7.81 1.04 13.78
CA GLY A 95 7.51 0.99 15.20
C GLY A 95 8.59 1.66 16.06
N ALA A 96 9.86 1.43 15.75
CA ALA A 96 10.97 2.10 16.43
C ALA A 96 10.98 3.62 16.17
N THR A 97 10.66 4.06 14.95
CA THR A 97 10.57 5.48 14.59
C THR A 97 9.42 6.16 15.34
N VAL A 98 8.23 5.54 15.39
CA VAL A 98 7.08 6.02 16.16
C VAL A 98 7.44 6.13 17.64
N LEU A 99 8.03 5.09 18.23
CA LEU A 99 8.43 5.08 19.63
C LEU A 99 9.42 6.22 19.94
N CYS A 100 10.50 6.34 19.16
CA CYS A 100 11.51 7.38 19.39
C CYS A 100 10.95 8.79 19.18
N PHE A 101 10.06 8.97 18.21
CA PHE A 101 9.39 10.24 17.97
C PHE A 101 8.43 10.61 19.11
N SER A 102 7.61 9.68 19.59
CA SER A 102 6.73 9.91 20.74
C SER A 102 7.53 10.22 22.01
N LEU A 103 8.63 9.50 22.25
CA LEU A 103 9.54 9.78 23.35
C LEU A 103 10.20 11.14 23.22
N LEU A 104 10.59 11.57 22.01
CA LEU A 104 11.13 12.91 21.76
C LEU A 104 10.11 14.00 22.08
N LEU A 105 8.90 13.92 21.51
CA LEU A 105 7.88 14.95 21.70
C LEU A 105 7.42 15.06 23.15
N THR A 106 7.24 13.92 23.83
CA THR A 106 6.86 13.91 25.24
C THR A 106 8.05 14.22 26.14
N GLY A 107 9.21 13.59 25.96
CA GLY A 107 10.40 13.82 26.79
C GLY A 107 10.92 15.26 26.76
N CYS A 108 10.79 15.96 25.62
CA CYS A 108 11.08 17.39 25.50
C CYS A 108 9.92 18.30 25.93
N ARG A 109 8.83 17.71 26.40
CA ARG A 109 7.62 18.39 26.87
C ARG A 109 7.03 19.35 25.83
N TRP A 110 7.10 18.96 24.55
CA TRP A 110 6.48 19.69 23.45
C TRP A 110 5.00 19.32 23.31
N LEU A 111 4.64 18.08 23.63
CA LEU A 111 3.27 17.59 23.66
C LEU A 111 3.05 16.65 24.85
N ASP A 112 1.82 16.64 25.35
CA ASP A 112 1.36 15.66 26.33
C ASP A 112 0.75 14.42 25.66
N PHE A 113 0.56 13.36 26.45
CA PHE A 113 -0.16 12.18 25.97
C PHE A 113 -1.62 12.55 25.71
N GLY A 114 -2.09 12.33 24.49
CA GLY A 114 -3.45 12.66 24.08
C GLY A 114 -3.63 12.70 22.57
N TRP A 115 -4.70 13.38 22.14
CA TRP A 115 -5.08 13.49 20.73
C TRP A 115 -4.04 14.21 19.87
N ASP A 116 -3.35 15.21 20.42
CA ASP A 116 -2.31 15.93 19.71
C ASP A 116 -1.14 14.99 19.36
N LEU A 117 -0.65 14.21 20.32
CA LEU A 117 0.38 13.21 20.06
C LEU A 117 -0.05 12.18 19.01
N LEU A 118 -1.32 11.73 19.06
CA LEU A 118 -1.86 10.79 18.07
C LEU A 118 -1.89 11.41 16.66
N LEU A 119 -2.27 12.68 16.52
CA LEU A 119 -2.26 13.39 15.25
C LEU A 119 -0.84 13.45 14.67
N TRP A 120 0.15 13.83 15.49
CA TRP A 120 1.55 13.90 15.05
C TRP A 120 2.13 12.53 14.68
N VAL A 121 1.77 11.48 15.42
CA VAL A 121 2.14 10.09 15.07
C VAL A 121 1.46 9.63 13.78
N ALA A 122 0.21 10.04 13.53
CA ALA A 122 -0.50 9.74 12.29
C ALA A 122 0.17 10.43 11.09
N LEU A 123 0.54 11.71 11.23
CA LEU A 123 1.28 12.46 10.21
C LEU A 123 2.65 11.83 9.93
N LEU A 124 3.39 11.45 10.98
CA LEU A 124 4.66 10.72 10.84
C LEU A 124 4.45 9.41 10.09
N THR A 125 3.40 8.65 10.40
CA THR A 125 3.08 7.37 9.76
C THR A 125 2.76 7.56 8.29
N LEU A 126 1.99 8.60 7.94
CA LEU A 126 1.71 8.96 6.56
C LEU A 126 3.00 9.31 5.81
N LEU A 127 3.85 10.17 6.37
CA LEU A 127 5.13 10.56 5.79
C LEU A 127 6.05 9.34 5.60
N TYR A 128 6.13 8.47 6.62
CA TYR A 128 6.90 7.22 6.55
C TYR A 128 6.42 6.35 5.38
N PHE A 129 5.10 6.16 5.26
CA PHE A 129 4.50 5.37 4.19
C PHE A 129 4.81 5.96 2.81
N LEU A 130 4.74 7.28 2.64
CA LEU A 130 5.06 7.96 1.38
C LEU A 130 6.54 7.78 0.98
N ILE A 131 7.46 7.98 1.91
CA ILE A 131 8.90 7.78 1.67
C ILE A 131 9.19 6.32 1.32
N TRP A 132 8.61 5.39 2.09
CA TRP A 132 8.75 3.96 1.85
C TRP A 132 8.21 3.56 0.47
N LEU A 133 7.05 4.09 0.07
CA LEU A 133 6.43 3.81 -1.22
C LEU A 133 7.29 4.34 -2.37
N GLY A 134 7.80 5.57 -2.27
CA GLY A 134 8.71 6.14 -3.28
C GLY A 134 9.95 5.28 -3.48
N ARG A 135 10.57 4.82 -2.39
CA ARG A 135 11.73 3.93 -2.44
C ARG A 135 11.40 2.56 -3.02
N TRP A 136 10.25 2.00 -2.65
CA TRP A 136 9.76 0.74 -3.17
C TRP A 136 9.52 0.80 -4.69
N ILE A 137 8.95 1.90 -5.20
CA ILE A 137 8.79 2.14 -6.64
C ILE A 137 10.15 2.16 -7.34
N GLY A 138 11.15 2.85 -6.76
CA GLY A 138 12.51 2.88 -7.29
C GLY A 138 13.12 1.48 -7.42
N TRP A 139 13.05 0.68 -6.35
CA TRP A 139 13.52 -0.71 -6.37
C TRP A 139 12.79 -1.58 -7.38
N TYR A 140 11.47 -1.40 -7.50
CA TYR A 140 10.68 -2.13 -8.47
C TYR A 140 11.15 -1.82 -9.90
N MET A 141 11.41 -0.55 -10.22
CA MET A 141 11.90 -0.14 -11.53
C MET A 141 13.32 -0.65 -11.81
N GLU A 142 14.19 -0.69 -10.81
CA GLU A 142 15.52 -1.29 -10.90
C GLU A 142 15.43 -2.79 -11.24
N VAL A 143 14.52 -3.53 -10.60
CA VAL A 143 14.26 -4.95 -10.94
C VAL A 143 13.76 -5.11 -12.38
N VAL A 144 12.89 -4.22 -12.85
CA VAL A 144 12.43 -4.21 -14.25
C VAL A 144 13.59 -3.98 -15.21
N GLN A 145 14.48 -3.02 -14.90
CA GLN A 145 15.66 -2.72 -15.70
C GLN A 145 16.64 -3.90 -15.72
N LEU A 146 16.94 -4.49 -14.57
CA LEU A 146 17.80 -5.67 -14.46
C LEU A 146 17.25 -6.85 -15.26
N ARG A 147 15.94 -7.11 -15.20
CA ARG A 147 15.31 -8.15 -16.03
C ARG A 147 15.49 -7.87 -17.51
N ARG A 148 15.30 -6.63 -17.95
CA ARG A 148 15.52 -6.24 -19.36
C ARG A 148 16.97 -6.44 -19.78
N LEU A 149 17.93 -6.01 -18.96
CA LEU A 149 19.37 -6.17 -19.23
C LEU A 149 19.80 -7.65 -19.29
N LEU A 150 19.19 -8.50 -18.48
CA LEU A 150 19.42 -9.94 -18.47
C LEU A 150 18.62 -10.71 -19.52
N GLY A 151 17.86 -10.02 -20.39
CA GLY A 151 16.99 -10.66 -21.40
C GLY A 151 15.85 -11.49 -20.78
N LEU A 152 15.54 -11.30 -19.50
CA LEU A 152 14.48 -12.01 -18.81
C LEU A 152 13.11 -11.46 -19.18
N ALA A 153 12.12 -12.36 -19.21
CA ALA A 153 10.73 -11.97 -19.40
C ALA A 153 10.31 -10.89 -18.37
N PRO A 154 9.48 -9.91 -18.78
CA PRO A 154 9.02 -8.85 -17.90
C PRO A 154 8.35 -9.45 -16.65
N GLY A 155 8.64 -8.85 -15.49
CA GLY A 155 7.96 -9.21 -14.25
C GLY A 155 6.46 -8.89 -14.29
N PRO A 156 5.67 -9.46 -13.37
CA PRO A 156 4.24 -9.15 -13.26
C PRO A 156 4.06 -7.64 -13.06
N SER A 157 3.10 -7.03 -13.76
CA SER A 157 2.92 -5.58 -13.64
C SER A 157 2.42 -5.19 -12.23
N LEU A 158 2.79 -3.99 -11.74
CA LEU A 158 2.54 -3.52 -10.35
C LEU A 158 1.12 -3.81 -9.84
N LEU A 159 0.12 -3.34 -10.59
CA LEU A 159 -1.30 -3.54 -10.31
C LEU A 159 -1.92 -4.65 -11.15
N LYS A 160 -1.10 -5.43 -11.84
CA LYS A 160 -1.51 -6.42 -12.84
C LYS A 160 -2.43 -5.84 -13.92
N TRP A 161 -2.19 -4.59 -14.29
CA TRP A 161 -3.04 -3.89 -15.26
C TRP A 161 -2.91 -4.51 -16.66
N ARG A 162 -1.72 -4.97 -17.04
CA ARG A 162 -1.49 -5.67 -18.32
C ARG A 162 -2.22 -7.02 -18.37
N GLU A 163 -2.33 -7.66 -17.22
CA GLU A 163 -2.99 -8.94 -17.03
C GLU A 163 -4.52 -8.77 -16.91
N THR A 164 -4.98 -7.60 -16.48
CA THR A 164 -6.40 -7.22 -16.38
C THR A 164 -6.94 -6.66 -17.70
N LEU A 165 -6.11 -5.95 -18.48
CA LEU A 165 -6.50 -5.29 -19.74
C LEU A 165 -7.21 -6.22 -20.74
N PRO A 166 -6.79 -7.49 -20.95
CA PRO A 166 -7.48 -8.40 -21.87
C PRO A 166 -8.92 -8.74 -21.43
N TYR A 167 -9.26 -8.51 -20.16
CA TYR A 167 -10.61 -8.70 -19.64
C TYR A 167 -11.49 -7.47 -19.81
N LEU A 168 -10.98 -6.34 -20.33
CA LEU A 168 -11.77 -5.13 -20.57
C LEU A 168 -12.91 -5.37 -21.57
N PRO A 169 -12.70 -5.97 -22.76
CA PRO A 169 -13.82 -6.23 -23.69
C PRO A 169 -14.88 -7.15 -23.07
N TYR A 170 -14.44 -8.14 -22.28
CA TYR A 170 -15.33 -9.01 -21.54
C TYR A 170 -16.13 -8.27 -20.46
N ALA A 171 -15.47 -7.37 -19.71
CA ALA A 171 -16.12 -6.53 -18.71
C ALA A 171 -17.16 -5.62 -19.35
N LEU A 172 -16.86 -4.97 -20.47
CA LEU A 172 -17.82 -4.14 -21.21
C LEU A 172 -18.99 -4.99 -21.75
N LEU A 173 -18.72 -6.19 -22.26
CA LEU A 173 -19.78 -7.09 -22.72
C LEU A 173 -20.71 -7.51 -21.58
N LEU A 174 -20.15 -7.88 -20.43
CA LEU A 174 -20.90 -8.34 -19.26
C LEU A 174 -21.64 -7.19 -18.55
N CYS A 175 -20.99 -6.03 -18.42
CA CYS A 175 -21.46 -4.93 -17.59
C CYS A 175 -22.19 -3.85 -18.37
N ASP A 176 -22.02 -3.73 -19.69
CA ASP A 176 -22.68 -2.68 -20.51
C ASP A 176 -23.59 -3.27 -21.59
N LEU A 177 -23.08 -4.20 -22.42
CA LEU A 177 -23.86 -4.74 -23.54
C LEU A 177 -24.97 -5.69 -23.06
N LEU A 178 -24.63 -6.66 -22.22
CA LEU A 178 -25.57 -7.68 -21.73
C LEU A 178 -26.77 -7.06 -21.00
N PRO A 179 -26.61 -6.07 -20.09
CA PRO A 179 -27.76 -5.44 -19.42
C PRO A 179 -28.70 -4.74 -20.39
N LEU A 180 -28.18 -4.08 -21.42
CA LEU A 180 -28.99 -3.43 -22.45
C LEU A 180 -29.78 -4.45 -23.28
N ILE A 181 -29.15 -5.56 -23.65
CA ILE A 181 -29.83 -6.65 -24.38
C ILE A 181 -30.93 -7.26 -23.51
N LEU A 182 -30.65 -7.57 -22.24
CA LEU A 182 -31.66 -8.14 -21.34
C LEU A 182 -32.80 -7.16 -21.06
N ARG A 183 -32.52 -5.86 -20.99
CA ARG A 183 -33.55 -4.84 -20.85
C ARG A 183 -34.43 -4.77 -22.09
N TRP A 184 -33.84 -4.85 -23.27
CA TRP A 184 -34.58 -4.90 -24.52
C TRP A 184 -35.50 -6.13 -24.57
N VAL A 185 -34.99 -7.30 -24.18
CA VAL A 185 -35.77 -8.54 -24.06
C VAL A 185 -36.92 -8.39 -23.07
N ASP A 186 -36.67 -7.85 -21.87
CA ASP A 186 -37.74 -7.57 -20.89
C ASP A 186 -38.83 -6.73 -21.55
N HIS A 187 -38.49 -5.61 -22.19
CA HIS A 187 -39.48 -4.72 -22.82
C HIS A 187 -40.23 -5.38 -23.99
N THR A 188 -39.62 -6.29 -24.74
CA THR A 188 -40.26 -6.94 -25.89
C THR A 188 -41.18 -8.10 -25.49
N PHE A 189 -40.83 -8.85 -24.45
CA PHE A 189 -41.50 -10.12 -24.13
C PHE A 189 -42.19 -10.15 -22.75
N VAL A 190 -41.89 -9.22 -21.84
CA VAL A 190 -42.38 -9.20 -20.46
C VAL A 190 -42.92 -7.81 -20.09
N VAL A 191 -44.23 -7.68 -19.90
CA VAL A 191 -44.88 -6.37 -19.82
C VAL A 191 -44.73 -5.69 -18.46
N ASP A 192 -44.72 -6.45 -17.36
CA ASP A 192 -45.00 -5.87 -16.04
C ASP A 192 -43.76 -5.67 -15.14
N VAL A 193 -42.77 -6.57 -15.20
CA VAL A 193 -41.60 -6.55 -14.30
C VAL A 193 -40.33 -6.95 -15.06
N PRO A 194 -39.21 -6.20 -14.91
CA PRO A 194 -37.94 -6.56 -15.55
C PRO A 194 -37.29 -7.76 -14.85
N VAL A 195 -37.68 -8.97 -15.24
CA VAL A 195 -37.17 -10.21 -14.65
C VAL A 195 -35.71 -10.44 -15.02
N PHE A 196 -35.35 -10.23 -16.29
CA PHE A 196 -34.00 -10.53 -16.76
C PHE A 196 -33.01 -9.46 -16.33
N SER A 197 -33.27 -8.19 -16.65
CA SER A 197 -32.38 -7.08 -16.32
C SER A 197 -32.43 -6.68 -14.85
N GLY A 198 -33.59 -6.79 -14.20
CA GLY A 198 -33.80 -6.32 -12.83
C GLY A 198 -33.57 -7.35 -11.72
N LEU A 199 -33.72 -8.65 -12.02
CA LEU A 199 -33.62 -9.71 -11.01
C LEU A 199 -32.53 -10.74 -11.35
N LEU A 200 -32.61 -11.41 -12.49
CA LEU A 200 -31.64 -12.46 -12.83
C LEU A 200 -30.23 -11.92 -13.07
N LEU A 201 -30.11 -10.79 -13.75
CA LEU A 201 -28.81 -10.18 -14.04
C LEU A 201 -28.03 -9.81 -12.77
N PRO A 202 -28.52 -8.93 -11.87
CA PRO A 202 -27.74 -8.47 -10.73
C PRO A 202 -27.53 -9.52 -9.65
N TYR A 203 -28.49 -10.43 -9.43
CA TYR A 203 -28.45 -11.36 -8.30
C TYR A 203 -27.90 -12.74 -8.65
N LEU A 204 -27.90 -13.14 -9.93
CA LEU A 204 -27.43 -14.47 -10.34
C LEU A 204 -26.33 -14.40 -11.39
N ILE A 205 -26.59 -13.73 -12.52
CA ILE A 205 -25.66 -13.76 -13.67
C ILE A 205 -24.37 -13.01 -13.33
N LEU A 206 -24.45 -11.75 -12.88
CA LEU A 206 -23.27 -10.95 -12.56
C LEU A 206 -22.40 -11.61 -11.48
N PRO A 207 -22.94 -12.05 -10.32
CA PRO A 207 -22.14 -12.76 -9.32
C PRO A 207 -21.46 -14.02 -9.86
N ALA A 208 -22.20 -14.90 -10.55
CA ALA A 208 -21.67 -16.19 -10.98
C ALA A 208 -20.60 -16.04 -12.08
N VAL A 209 -20.87 -15.16 -13.05
CA VAL A 209 -20.00 -14.93 -14.19
C VAL A 209 -18.73 -14.19 -13.75
N SER A 210 -18.86 -13.14 -12.95
CA SER A 210 -17.72 -12.39 -12.40
C SER A 210 -16.86 -13.22 -11.45
N PHE A 211 -17.48 -14.10 -10.65
CA PHE A 211 -16.74 -15.07 -9.84
C PHE A 211 -15.92 -16.04 -10.71
N SER A 212 -16.52 -16.57 -11.77
CA SER A 212 -15.88 -17.55 -12.65
C SER A 212 -14.71 -16.96 -13.43
N SER A 213 -14.87 -15.75 -13.97
CA SER A 213 -13.80 -15.01 -14.62
C SER A 213 -12.70 -14.60 -13.63
N GLY A 214 -13.08 -14.16 -12.42
CA GLY A 214 -12.17 -13.88 -11.31
C GLY A 214 -11.33 -15.11 -10.97
N LEU A 215 -11.97 -16.26 -10.79
CA LEU A 215 -11.34 -17.57 -10.54
C LEU A 215 -10.35 -17.96 -11.63
N SER A 216 -10.74 -17.83 -12.90
CA SER A 216 -9.86 -18.08 -14.04
C SER A 216 -8.63 -17.17 -14.04
N LEU A 217 -8.84 -15.86 -13.84
CA LEU A 217 -7.76 -14.88 -13.75
C LEU A 217 -6.83 -15.16 -12.56
N GLY A 218 -7.40 -15.52 -11.41
CA GLY A 218 -6.67 -15.86 -10.18
C GLY A 218 -5.76 -17.06 -10.36
N LYS A 219 -6.24 -18.10 -11.06
CA LYS A 219 -5.45 -19.29 -11.40
C LYS A 219 -4.28 -18.96 -12.33
N ARG A 220 -4.47 -18.05 -13.30
CA ARG A 220 -3.44 -17.73 -14.31
C ARG A 220 -2.42 -16.73 -13.79
N GLN A 221 -2.89 -15.61 -13.24
CA GLN A 221 -2.08 -14.43 -12.95
C GLN A 221 -1.97 -14.12 -11.45
N GLY A 222 -2.66 -14.86 -10.58
CA GLY A 222 -2.71 -14.62 -9.14
C GLY A 222 -3.67 -13.48 -8.77
N ILE A 223 -3.48 -12.88 -7.59
CA ILE A 223 -4.36 -11.79 -7.12
C ILE A 223 -4.22 -10.56 -8.02
N CYS A 224 -5.30 -10.15 -8.68
CA CYS A 224 -5.40 -9.00 -9.59
C CYS A 224 -6.49 -8.04 -9.06
N LEU A 225 -6.14 -7.14 -8.16
CA LEU A 225 -7.10 -6.21 -7.52
C LEU A 225 -7.74 -5.22 -8.50
N LEU A 226 -7.10 -4.95 -9.64
CA LEU A 226 -7.66 -4.06 -10.66
C LEU A 226 -8.88 -4.68 -11.36
N TYR A 227 -9.00 -6.01 -11.40
CA TYR A 227 -10.10 -6.67 -12.10
C TYR A 227 -11.47 -6.46 -11.42
N PRO A 228 -11.62 -6.66 -10.10
CA PRO A 228 -12.83 -6.27 -9.37
C PRO A 228 -13.18 -4.79 -9.48
N VAL A 229 -12.17 -3.90 -9.46
CA VAL A 229 -12.37 -2.45 -9.63
C VAL A 229 -12.86 -2.14 -11.04
N LEU A 230 -12.30 -2.80 -12.06
CA LEU A 230 -12.73 -2.63 -13.44
C LEU A 230 -14.21 -3.02 -13.60
N LEU A 231 -14.64 -4.16 -13.08
CA LEU A 231 -16.04 -4.58 -13.14
C LEU A 231 -16.97 -3.62 -12.41
N PHE A 232 -16.54 -3.10 -11.25
CA PHE A 232 -17.30 -2.07 -10.52
C PHE A 232 -17.51 -0.82 -11.38
N LEU A 233 -16.43 -0.31 -11.97
CA LEU A 233 -16.47 0.92 -12.77
C LEU A 233 -17.22 0.73 -14.09
N CYS A 234 -17.08 -0.42 -14.76
CA CYS A 234 -17.81 -0.73 -15.98
C CYS A 234 -19.31 -0.88 -15.74
N TYR A 235 -19.75 -1.39 -14.59
CA TYR A 235 -21.19 -1.53 -14.31
C TYR A 235 -21.85 -0.23 -13.84
N LEU A 236 -21.06 0.75 -13.38
CA LEU A 236 -21.54 2.00 -12.82
C LEU A 236 -22.43 2.81 -13.80
N PRO A 237 -22.08 3.00 -15.09
CA PRO A 237 -22.97 3.65 -16.05
C PRO A 237 -24.33 2.97 -16.19
N ILE A 238 -24.38 1.63 -16.22
CA ILE A 238 -25.63 0.87 -16.33
C ILE A 238 -26.50 1.03 -15.09
N VAL A 239 -25.92 1.12 -13.89
CA VAL A 239 -26.69 1.40 -12.67
C VAL A 239 -27.47 2.71 -12.81
N PHE A 240 -26.83 3.76 -13.31
CA PHE A 240 -27.50 5.05 -13.50
C PHE A 240 -28.45 5.08 -14.71
N LEU A 241 -28.21 4.24 -15.73
CA LEU A 241 -29.02 4.21 -16.95
C LEU A 241 -30.30 3.37 -16.79
N LEU A 242 -30.21 2.19 -16.16
CA LEU A 242 -31.33 1.25 -16.01
C LEU A 242 -32.01 1.32 -14.66
N PHE A 243 -31.34 1.84 -13.65
CA PHE A 243 -31.83 1.90 -12.27
C PHE A 243 -31.73 3.33 -11.73
N ASN A 244 -31.34 3.50 -10.47
CA ASN A 244 -31.17 4.78 -9.81
C ASN A 244 -29.96 4.73 -8.85
N GLY A 245 -29.70 5.85 -8.17
CA GLY A 245 -28.59 5.95 -7.21
C GLY A 245 -28.67 5.01 -6.01
N SER A 246 -29.86 4.52 -5.62
CA SER A 246 -29.97 3.54 -4.52
C SER A 246 -29.55 2.13 -4.94
N ALA A 247 -29.41 1.85 -6.23
CA ALA A 247 -28.97 0.56 -6.77
C ALA A 247 -27.44 0.43 -6.94
N LEU A 248 -26.64 1.35 -6.37
CA LEU A 248 -25.17 1.27 -6.39
C LEU A 248 -24.62 -0.05 -5.80
N PHE A 249 -25.36 -0.70 -4.92
CA PHE A 249 -24.99 -2.00 -4.38
C PHE A 249 -24.87 -3.09 -5.47
N HIS A 250 -25.52 -2.94 -6.63
CA HIS A 250 -25.36 -3.87 -7.75
C HIS A 250 -23.92 -3.88 -8.31
N CYS A 251 -23.18 -2.77 -8.25
CA CYS A 251 -21.76 -2.77 -8.62
C CYS A 251 -20.93 -3.67 -7.70
N PHE A 252 -21.31 -3.80 -6.43
CA PHE A 252 -20.67 -4.73 -5.50
C PHE A 252 -21.06 -6.19 -5.78
N MET A 253 -22.25 -6.44 -6.33
CA MET A 253 -22.68 -7.80 -6.76
C MET A 253 -21.85 -8.36 -7.91
N THR A 254 -21.14 -7.53 -8.68
CA THR A 254 -20.12 -8.01 -9.64
C THR A 254 -18.70 -7.99 -9.06
N SER A 255 -18.35 -6.92 -8.32
CA SER A 255 -16.98 -6.71 -7.82
C SER A 255 -16.58 -7.68 -6.71
N ILE A 256 -17.44 -7.91 -5.72
CA ILE A 256 -17.13 -8.79 -4.58
C ILE A 256 -16.98 -10.25 -5.03
N PRO A 257 -17.90 -10.82 -5.84
CA PRO A 257 -17.72 -12.17 -6.36
C PRO A 257 -16.47 -12.30 -7.25
N ALA A 258 -16.15 -11.29 -8.06
CA ALA A 258 -14.88 -11.29 -8.82
C ALA A 258 -13.65 -11.35 -7.92
N LEU A 259 -13.64 -10.58 -6.83
CA LEU A 259 -12.55 -10.60 -5.86
C LEU A 259 -12.46 -11.97 -5.17
N ALA A 260 -13.59 -12.52 -4.73
CA ALA A 260 -13.65 -13.83 -4.08
C ALA A 260 -13.16 -14.94 -5.02
N GLY A 261 -13.63 -14.96 -6.26
CA GLY A 261 -13.17 -15.89 -7.29
C GLY A 261 -11.67 -15.74 -7.53
N ASN A 262 -11.18 -14.52 -7.68
CA ASN A 262 -9.77 -14.24 -7.91
C ASN A 262 -8.85 -14.69 -6.78
N LEU A 263 -9.24 -14.44 -5.53
CA LEU A 263 -8.55 -14.94 -4.35
C LEU A 263 -8.56 -16.48 -4.32
N MET A 264 -9.72 -17.09 -4.55
CA MET A 264 -9.87 -18.54 -4.55
C MET A 264 -9.02 -19.21 -5.64
N GLY A 265 -8.95 -18.62 -6.83
CA GLY A 265 -8.11 -19.13 -7.93
C GLY A 265 -6.63 -19.08 -7.63
N TRP A 266 -6.19 -18.02 -6.96
CA TRP A 266 -4.82 -17.91 -6.49
C TRP A 266 -4.49 -18.90 -5.37
N LEU A 267 -5.40 -19.09 -4.41
CA LEU A 267 -5.26 -20.11 -3.35
C LEU A 267 -5.19 -21.51 -3.95
N TYR A 268 -6.08 -21.83 -4.90
CA TYR A 268 -6.10 -23.12 -5.59
C TYR A 268 -4.77 -23.41 -6.31
N ARG A 269 -4.21 -22.42 -7.03
CA ARG A 269 -2.91 -22.53 -7.68
C ARG A 269 -1.78 -22.85 -6.69
N ARG A 270 -1.84 -22.30 -5.46
CA ARG A 270 -0.84 -22.55 -4.42
C ARG A 270 -1.00 -23.92 -3.78
N ALA A 271 -2.22 -24.34 -3.52
CA ALA A 271 -2.53 -25.65 -2.93
C ALA A 271 -2.22 -26.81 -3.90
N PHE A 272 -2.43 -26.60 -5.21
CA PHE A 272 -2.16 -27.58 -6.25
C PHE A 272 -1.18 -27.01 -7.30
N PRO A 273 0.12 -26.92 -6.97
CA PRO A 273 1.12 -26.52 -7.94
C PRO A 273 1.12 -27.52 -9.11
N ARG A 274 1.07 -27.02 -10.34
CA ARG A 274 1.27 -27.89 -11.51
C ARG A 274 2.65 -28.55 -11.37
N LYS A 275 2.68 -29.88 -11.18
CA LYS A 275 3.90 -30.69 -11.31
C LYS A 275 4.46 -30.39 -12.70
N ASN A 276 5.70 -29.87 -12.76
CA ASN A 276 6.35 -29.52 -14.03
C ASN A 276 6.18 -30.68 -15.01
N ARG A 277 5.51 -30.45 -16.15
CA ARG A 277 5.69 -31.33 -17.30
C ARG A 277 7.14 -31.10 -17.74
N THR A 278 8.00 -32.04 -17.45
CA THR A 278 9.31 -32.15 -18.08
C THR A 278 9.09 -32.16 -19.60
N PRO A 279 9.74 -31.29 -20.38
CA PRO A 279 9.82 -31.46 -21.82
C PRO A 279 10.89 -32.53 -22.07
N SER A 280 10.50 -33.79 -22.11
CA SER A 280 11.34 -34.87 -22.62
C SER A 280 10.43 -35.93 -23.25
N GLU A 281 10.82 -36.37 -24.45
CA GLU A 281 10.22 -37.41 -25.30
C GLU A 281 9.02 -36.94 -26.15
N GLY A 282 9.12 -36.74 -27.46
CA GLY A 282 10.22 -37.00 -28.37
C GLY A 282 10.20 -36.02 -29.55
N ALA A 283 11.35 -35.41 -29.79
CA ALA A 283 11.80 -35.18 -31.15
C ALA A 283 12.35 -36.54 -31.59
N ASP A 284 11.58 -37.28 -32.39
CA ASP A 284 12.17 -38.30 -33.22
C ASP A 284 12.62 -37.60 -34.51
N HIS A 285 13.91 -37.71 -34.76
CA HIS A 285 14.57 -37.22 -35.96
C HIS A 285 14.09 -38.06 -37.15
N GLY A 286 14.00 -37.43 -38.31
CA GLY A 286 13.78 -38.17 -39.55
C GLY A 286 14.95 -39.10 -39.86
N ASP A 287 14.60 -40.27 -40.37
CA ASP A 287 15.11 -40.87 -41.61
C ASP A 287 13.98 -41.70 -42.24
#